data_AF-A0A258IR67-F1
#
_entry.id   AF-A0A258IR67-F1
#
_cell.length_a   1.000
_cell.length_b   1.000
_cell.length_c   1.000
_cell.angle_alpha   90.00
_cell.angle_beta   90.00
_cell.angle_gamma   90.00
#
_symmetry.space_group_name_H-M   'P 1'
#
loop_
_entity.id
_entity.type
_entity.pdbx_description
1 polymer ?
#
loop_
_entity_poly.entity_id
_entity_poly.type
_entity_poly.pdbx_seq_one_letter_code
_entity_poly.pdbx_strand_id
1 'polypeptide(L)'
;MTKIACLAGVAVAALLAASAAAQTSEEATKAYLDQIQARNDILHAVIAVNPAALTDAKALDAERQAGKVRSAIHGLPILLKDNIEANDG
;
A
#
# COMPACT_ATOMS: atom_id res chain seq x y z
N MET A 1 -9.04 -3.89 -24.90
CA MET A 1 -9.69 -2.55 -24.95
C MET A 1 -10.05 -2.14 -23.53
N THR A 2 -9.04 -1.73 -22.75
CA THR A 2 -8.87 -0.36 -22.22
C THR A 2 -10.00 0.12 -21.31
N LYS A 3 -9.73 0.17 -20.00
CA LYS A 3 -9.73 1.42 -19.23
C LYS A 3 -9.16 1.20 -17.82
N ILE A 4 -8.02 1.86 -17.60
CA ILE A 4 -7.49 2.22 -16.29
C ILE A 4 -8.57 3.02 -15.56
N ALA A 5 -8.88 2.64 -14.33
CA ALA A 5 -9.63 3.47 -13.40
C ALA A 5 -8.79 3.63 -12.12
N CYS A 6 -8.24 4.83 -11.98
CA CYS A 6 -7.72 5.38 -10.74
C CYS A 6 -8.92 5.61 -9.79
N LEU A 7 -8.88 5.07 -8.58
CA LEU A 7 -9.74 5.43 -7.45
C LEU A 7 -9.07 4.87 -6.18
N ALA A 8 -8.80 5.58 -5.10
CA ALA A 8 -8.99 6.98 -4.75
C ALA A 8 -7.72 7.47 -4.06
N GLY A 9 -7.39 8.75 -4.25
CA GLY A 9 -6.35 9.42 -3.48
C GLY A 9 -6.72 9.44 -2.00
N VAL A 10 -6.13 8.54 -1.22
CA VAL A 10 -5.63 8.97 0.08
C VAL A 10 -4.40 9.78 -0.27
N ALA A 11 -4.38 11.05 0.17
CA ALA A 11 -3.31 11.94 -0.15
C ALA A 11 -1.98 11.25 0.17
N VAL A 12 -1.12 11.07 -0.86
CA VAL A 12 0.29 10.72 -0.67
C VAL A 12 0.89 11.63 0.43
N ALA A 13 0.38 12.86 0.55
CA ALA A 13 0.68 13.79 1.63
C ALA A 13 0.35 13.30 3.06
N ALA A 14 -0.74 12.55 3.31
CA ALA A 14 -1.13 12.13 4.67
C ALA A 14 -0.21 11.04 5.25
N LEU A 15 0.31 10.14 4.41
CA LEU A 15 1.30 9.14 4.82
C LEU A 15 2.72 9.72 4.86
N LEU A 16 3.02 10.72 4.01
CA LEU A 16 4.32 11.42 3.99
C LEU A 16 4.47 12.46 5.12
N ALA A 17 3.38 13.07 5.59
CA ALA A 17 3.38 14.08 6.65
C ALA A 17 3.39 13.42 8.03
N ALA A 18 4.51 12.78 8.38
CA ALA A 18 4.72 12.17 9.68
C ALA A 18 4.62 13.21 10.82
N SER A 19 3.52 13.16 11.58
CA SER A 19 3.43 13.54 12.99
C SER A 19 2.65 12.43 13.71
N ALA A 20 2.66 12.35 15.03
CA ALA A 20 2.03 11.25 15.81
C ALA A 20 0.51 11.05 15.59
N ALA A 21 -0.13 11.87 14.75
CA ALA A 21 -1.49 11.72 14.23
C ALA A 21 -1.56 11.11 12.81
N ALA A 22 -0.44 10.67 12.24
CA ALA A 22 -0.33 10.08 10.91
C ALA A 22 -0.56 8.55 10.95
N GLN A 23 -1.35 8.07 10.00
CA GLN A 23 -1.70 6.66 9.82
C GLN A 23 -0.46 5.78 9.65
N THR A 24 -0.44 4.59 10.28
CA THR A 24 0.66 3.63 10.13
C THR A 24 0.67 2.97 8.75
N SER A 25 1.79 2.40 8.34
CA SER A 25 1.89 1.64 7.10
C SER A 25 0.99 0.42 7.11
N GLU A 26 0.86 -0.26 8.26
CA GLU A 26 -0.10 -1.35 8.45
C GLU A 26 -1.54 -0.85 8.23
N GLU A 27 -1.94 0.24 8.88
CA GLU A 27 -3.29 0.81 8.77
C GLU A 27 -3.60 1.24 7.33
N ALA A 28 -2.64 1.87 6.64
CA ALA A 28 -2.79 2.26 5.24
C ALA A 28 -2.96 1.04 4.34
N THR A 29 -2.12 0.03 4.52
CA THR A 29 -2.17 -1.22 3.75
C THR A 29 -3.50 -1.92 3.96
N LYS A 30 -3.96 -2.04 5.21
CA LYS A 30 -5.25 -2.65 5.55
C LYS A 30 -6.42 -1.90 4.89
N ALA A 31 -6.43 -0.56 4.96
CA ALA A 31 -7.48 0.24 4.35
C ALA A 31 -7.58 0.05 2.82
N TYR A 32 -6.45 -0.18 2.14
CA TYR A 32 -6.46 -0.50 0.71
C TYR A 32 -6.87 -1.94 0.42
N LEU A 33 -6.46 -2.91 1.24
CA LEU A 33 -6.92 -4.29 1.13
C LEU A 33 -8.44 -4.40 1.28
N ASP A 34 -9.01 -3.68 2.26
CA ASP A 34 -10.46 -3.63 2.47
C ASP A 34 -11.18 -3.03 1.24
N GLN A 35 -10.61 -2.00 0.60
CA GLN A 35 -11.15 -1.44 -0.64
C GLN A 35 -11.07 -2.41 -1.82
N ILE A 36 -9.96 -3.14 -1.95
CA ILE A 36 -9.80 -4.18 -2.98
C ILE A 36 -10.86 -5.25 -2.78
N GLN A 37 -11.02 -5.75 -1.55
CA GLN A 37 -12.02 -6.77 -1.23
C GLN A 37 -13.44 -6.31 -1.56
N ALA A 38 -13.78 -5.04 -1.30
CA ALA A 38 -15.12 -4.52 -1.50
C ALA A 38 -15.49 -4.16 -2.95
N ARG A 39 -14.52 -4.06 -3.87
CA ARG A 39 -14.75 -3.48 -5.21
C ARG A 39 -14.12 -4.24 -6.36
N ASN A 40 -13.15 -5.11 -6.10
CA ASN A 40 -12.36 -5.74 -7.17
C ASN A 40 -13.13 -6.84 -7.93
N ASP A 41 -14.24 -7.32 -7.36
CA ASP A 41 -15.21 -8.19 -8.02
C ASP A 41 -15.94 -7.51 -9.19
N ILE A 42 -16.10 -6.18 -9.12
CA ILE A 42 -16.72 -5.36 -10.18
C ILE A 42 -15.65 -4.76 -11.09
N LEU A 43 -14.56 -4.26 -10.49
CA LEU A 43 -13.53 -3.50 -11.20
C LEU A 43 -12.48 -4.38 -11.89
N HIS A 44 -12.22 -5.57 -11.35
CA HIS A 44 -11.16 -6.47 -11.80
C HIS A 44 -9.81 -5.76 -12.04
N ALA A 45 -9.45 -4.86 -11.13
CA ALA A 45 -8.26 -4.01 -11.23
C ALA A 45 -6.99 -4.67 -10.66
N VAL A 46 -7.15 -5.57 -9.69
CA VAL A 46 -6.05 -6.27 -9.00
C VAL A 46 -6.12 -7.76 -9.34
N ILE A 47 -5.05 -8.29 -9.92
CA ILE A 47 -4.96 -9.69 -10.37
C ILE A 47 -4.54 -10.60 -9.21
N ALA A 48 -3.57 -10.15 -8.42
CA ALA A 48 -3.08 -10.84 -7.23
C ALA A 48 -2.69 -9.83 -6.15
N VAL A 49 -2.75 -10.26 -4.90
CA VAL A 49 -2.33 -9.50 -3.72
C VAL A 49 -1.16 -10.24 -3.08
N ASN A 50 -0.09 -9.52 -2.71
CA ASN A 50 1.02 -10.09 -1.97
C ASN A 50 0.53 -10.58 -0.58
N PRO A 51 0.65 -11.89 -0.26
CA PRO A 51 0.20 -12.43 1.03
C PRO A 51 1.00 -11.89 2.22
N ALA A 52 2.23 -11.41 2.01
CA ALA A 52 3.08 -10.82 3.03
C ALA A 52 2.83 -9.32 3.27
N ALA A 53 1.94 -8.66 2.50
CA ALA A 53 1.80 -7.20 2.50
C ALA A 53 1.62 -6.57 3.90
N LEU A 54 0.81 -7.18 4.78
CA LEU A 54 0.62 -6.68 6.15
C LEU A 54 1.83 -6.91 7.03
N THR A 55 2.54 -8.03 6.85
CA THR A 55 3.78 -8.34 7.59
C THR A 55 4.88 -7.36 7.22
N ASP A 56 5.03 -7.07 5.93
CA ASP A 56 6.01 -6.11 5.43
C ASP A 56 5.70 -4.69 5.92
N ALA A 57 4.43 -4.29 5.89
CA ALA A 57 3.99 -3.00 6.40
C ALA A 57 4.33 -2.82 7.90
N LYS A 58 4.06 -3.84 8.73
CA LYS A 58 4.44 -3.86 10.16
C LYS A 58 5.94 -3.72 10.36
N ALA A 59 6.74 -4.42 9.55
CA ALA A 59 8.19 -4.32 9.64
C ALA A 59 8.69 -2.90 9.30
N LEU A 60 8.08 -2.25 8.31
CA LEU A 60 8.41 -0.87 7.94
C LEU A 60 7.98 0.14 9.01
N ASP A 61 6.86 -0.09 9.69
CA ASP A 61 6.47 0.72 10.85
C ASP A 61 7.45 0.56 12.01
N ALA A 62 7.90 -0.66 12.31
CA ALA A 62 8.91 -0.92 13.32
C ALA A 62 10.26 -0.23 13.00
N GLU A 63 10.68 -0.26 11.74
CA GLU A 63 11.86 0.49 11.29
C GLU A 63 11.69 2.01 11.46
N ARG A 64 10.50 2.54 11.13
CA ARG A 64 10.19 3.96 11.31
C ARG A 64 10.27 4.36 12.78
N GLN A 65 9.72 3.56 13.69
CA GLN A 65 9.79 3.77 15.14
C GLN A 65 11.24 3.70 15.66
N ALA A 66 12.07 2.85 15.06
CA ALA A 66 13.50 2.77 15.36
C ALA A 66 14.33 3.91 14.72
N GLY A 67 13.70 4.89 14.06
CA GLY A 67 14.38 6.03 13.42
C GLY A 67 15.03 5.69 12.06
N LYS A 68 14.75 4.51 11.51
CA LYS A 68 15.30 4.05 10.22
C LYS A 68 14.26 4.23 9.11
N VAL A 69 14.25 5.41 8.52
CA VAL A 69 13.41 5.73 7.34
C VAL A 69 14.25 5.52 6.07
N ARG A 70 13.80 4.62 5.18
CA ARG A 70 14.57 4.22 3.99
C ARG A 70 14.50 5.24 2.85
N SER A 71 13.37 5.91 2.68
CA SER A 71 13.14 6.86 1.59
C SER A 71 11.91 7.72 1.87
N ALA A 72 11.62 8.68 0.99
CA ALA A 72 10.38 9.45 1.05
C ALA A 72 9.14 8.53 1.03
N ILE A 73 9.15 7.43 0.29
CA ILE A 73 8.00 6.51 0.16
C ILE A 73 8.01 5.35 1.18
N HIS A 74 8.72 5.49 2.30
CA HIS A 74 8.89 4.43 3.30
C HIS A 74 7.55 3.94 3.86
N GLY A 75 7.18 2.70 3.52
CA GLY A 75 5.97 2.05 4.02
C GLY A 75 4.67 2.47 3.32
N LEU A 76 4.76 3.08 2.13
CA LEU A 76 3.60 3.35 1.29
C LEU A 76 3.17 2.09 0.53
N PRO A 77 1.89 1.66 0.61
CA PRO A 77 1.39 0.57 -0.23
C PRO A 77 1.31 1.02 -1.69
N ILE A 78 1.81 0.19 -2.61
CA ILE A 78 1.81 0.45 -4.05
C ILE A 78 1.30 -0.77 -4.82
N LEU A 79 0.76 -0.53 -6.02
CA LEU A 79 0.43 -1.58 -6.97
C LEU A 79 1.46 -1.60 -8.09
N LEU A 80 1.84 -2.80 -8.50
CA LEU A 80 2.69 -3.02 -9.66
C LEU A 80 1.85 -3.55 -10.81
N LYS A 81 2.20 -3.15 -12.03
CA LYS A 81 1.57 -3.70 -13.22
C LYS A 81 2.14 -5.09 -13.47
N ASP A 82 1.30 -6.01 -13.93
CA ASP A 82 1.62 -7.44 -14.10
C ASP A 82 2.77 -7.74 -15.09
N ASN A 83 3.21 -6.74 -15.86
CA ASN A 83 4.40 -6.85 -16.70
C ASN A 83 5.71 -6.52 -15.95
N ILE A 84 5.64 -6.23 -14.65
CA ILE A 84 6.77 -5.96 -13.78
C ILE A 84 6.88 -7.15 -12.83
N GLU A 85 8.01 -7.85 -12.90
CA GLU A 85 8.30 -8.94 -11.97
C GLU A 85 8.50 -8.38 -10.56
N ALA A 86 7.83 -8.99 -9.60
CA ALA A 86 7.98 -8.71 -8.18
C ALA A 86 8.12 -10.04 -7.45
N ASN A 87 9.15 -10.16 -6.61
CA ASN A 87 9.31 -11.32 -5.76
C ASN A 87 8.38 -11.19 -4.55
N ASP A 88 7.38 -12.06 -4.44
CA ASP A 88 6.37 -12.09 -3.38
C ASP A 88 6.53 -13.29 -2.41
N GLY A 89 7.60 -14.07 -2.54
CA GLY A 89 7.97 -15.17 -1.62
C GLY A 89 8.95 -16.17 -2.22
#